data_AF-A0A3D1D1T8-F1
#
_entry.id   AF-A0A3D1D1T8-F1
#
_cell.length_a   1.000
_cell.length_b   1.000
_cell.length_c   1.000
_cell.angle_alpha   90.00
_cell.angle_beta   90.00
_cell.angle_gamma   90.00
#
_symmetry.space_group_name_H-M   'P 1'
#
loop_
_entity.id
_entity.type
_entity.pdbx_description
1 polymer ?
#
loop_
_entity_poly.entity_id
_entity_poly.type
_entity_poly.pdbx_seq_one_letter_code
_entity_poly.pdbx_strand_id
1 'polypeptide(L)' 'MSKLHIKKDDNVIVIAGSDKGKTGKVLKVLVKENRAIVE' A
#
# COMPACT_ATOMS: atom_id res chain seq x y z
N MET A 1 -13.63 -13.73 5.62
CA MET A 1 -13.57 -12.35 5.09
C MET A 1 -12.20 -11.78 5.44
N SER A 2 -11.22 -12.01 4.57
CA SER A 2 -9.84 -11.56 4.78
C SER A 2 -9.81 -10.03 4.75
N LYS A 3 -9.75 -9.41 5.93
CA LYS A 3 -9.81 -7.98 6.12
C LYS A 3 -8.47 -7.41 5.65
N LEU A 4 -8.44 -6.85 4.45
CA LEU A 4 -7.28 -6.08 3.99
C LEU A 4 -7.07 -4.94 5.00
N HIS A 5 -5.96 -4.99 5.74
CA HIS A 5 -5.67 -4.07 6.85
C HIS A 5 -5.15 -2.70 6.39
N ILE A 6 -5.27 -2.38 5.10
CA ILE A 6 -4.72 -1.16 4.50
C ILE A 6 -5.88 -0.24 4.16
N LYS A 7 -5.86 0.98 4.68
CA LYS A 7 -6.83 2.04 4.35
C LYS A 7 -6.19 3.09 3.45
N LYS A 8 -7.06 3.86 2.81
CA LYS A 8 -6.67 5.14 2.18
C LYS A 8 -6.09 6.02 3.28
N ASP A 9 -5.04 6.77 2.97
CA ASP A 9 -4.28 7.63 3.89
C ASP A 9 -3.35 6.93 4.89
N ASP A 10 -3.18 5.60 4.82
CA ASP A 10 -2.14 4.93 5.62
C ASP A 10 -0.73 5.24 5.08
N ASN A 11 0.24 5.33 6.00
CA ASN A 11 1.66 5.38 5.65
C ASN A 11 2.22 3.97 5.59
N VAL A 12 2.81 3.61 4.46
CA VAL A 12 3.41 2.30 4.21
C VAL A 12 4.86 2.45 3.78
N ILE A 13 5.65 1.40 4.02
CA ILE A 13 7.04 1.33 3.59
C ILE A 13 7.24 0.18 2.60
N VAL A 14 8.02 0.44 1.55
CA VAL A 14 8.38 -0.58 0.58
C VAL A 14 9.44 -1.51 1.19
N ILE A 15 9.09 -2.78 1.38
CA ILE A 15 9.99 -3.78 1.97
C ILE A 15 10.92 -4.45 0.95
N ALA A 16 10.56 -4.43 -0.33
CA ALA A 16 11.28 -5.14 -1.40
C ALA A 16 11.09 -4.45 -2.76
N GLY A 17 12.06 -4.64 -3.68
CA GLY A 17 12.07 -4.06 -5.03
C GLY A 17 13.05 -2.89 -5.18
N SER A 18 13.04 -2.25 -6.34
CA SER A 18 13.91 -1.11 -6.67
C SER A 18 13.70 0.09 -5.73
N ASP A 19 12.50 0.22 -5.17
CA ASP A 19 12.10 1.31 -4.28
C ASP A 19 12.16 0.94 -2.80
N LYS A 20 12.91 -0.11 -2.44
CA LYS A 20 13.04 -0.59 -1.05
C LYS A 20 13.47 0.53 -0.10
N GLY A 21 12.70 0.74 0.97
CA GLY A 21 12.94 1.76 1.98
C GLY A 21 12.17 3.07 1.76
N LYS A 22 11.51 3.26 0.60
CA LYS A 22 10.63 4.40 0.42
C LYS A 22 9.38 4.25 1.27
N THR A 23 9.06 5.31 2.00
CA THR A 23 7.80 5.48 2.70
C THR A 23 6.89 6.36 1.87
N GLY A 24 5.63 5.99 1.75
CA GLY A 24 4.65 6.78 1.02
C GLY A 24 3.25 6.61 1.59
N LYS A 25 2.36 7.53 1.19
CA LYS A 25 0.96 7.53 1.60
C LYS A 25 0.11 6.76 0.59
N VAL A 26 -0.80 5.94 1.08
CA VAL A 26 -1.71 5.17 0.23
C VAL A 26 -2.81 6.07 -0.32
N LEU A 27 -2.77 6.36 -1.62
CA LEU A 27 -3.77 7.14 -2.34
C LEU A 27 -5.05 6.31 -2.59
N LYS A 28 -4.89 5.04 -2.99
CA LYS A 28 -6.02 4.18 -3.34
C LYS A 28 -5.69 2.72 -3.08
N VAL A 29 -6.66 2.00 -2.53
CA VAL A 29 -6.56 0.54 -2.31
C VAL A 29 -7.53 -0.16 -3.25
N LEU A 30 -6.99 -1.00 -4.13
CA LEU A 30 -7.72 -1.88 -5.03
C LEU A 30 -7.82 -3.26 -4.38
N VAL A 31 -8.81 -3.42 -3.49
CA VAL A 31 -9.05 -4.65 -2.73
C VAL A 31 -9.30 -5.86 -3.64
N LYS A 32 -9.94 -5.65 -4.80
CA LYS A 32 -10.20 -6.71 -5.79
C LYS A 32 -8.91 -7.30 -6.39
N GLU A 33 -7.89 -6.47 -6.55
CA GLU A 33 -6.62 -6.84 -7.19
C GLU A 33 -5.49 -7.02 -6.19
N ASN A 34 -5.76 -6.85 -4.88
CA ASN A 34 -4.75 -6.80 -3.81
C ASN A 34 -3.60 -5.81 -4.11
N ARG A 35 -3.92 -4.66 -4.72
CA ARG A 35 -2.94 -3.62 -5.04
C ARG A 35 -3.26 -2.33 -4.29
N ALA A 36 -2.23 -1.57 -3.92
CA ALA A 36 -2.35 -0.23 -3.38
C ALA A 36 -1.50 0.72 -4.23
N ILE A 37 -2.04 1.89 -4.50
CA ILE A 37 -1.33 2.99 -5.16
C ILE A 37 -0.79 3.87 -4.05
N VAL A 38 0.52 4.07 -4.05
CA VAL A 38 1.27 4.84 -3.07
C VAL A 38 1.95 5.99 -3.80
N GLU A 39 1.96 7.18 -3.20
CA GLU A 39 2.72 8.34 -3.69
C GLU A 39 4.24 8.17 -3.48
#